data_AF-R7TKG2-F1
#
_entry.id   AF-R7TKG2-F1
#
_cell.length_a   1.000
_cell.length_b   1.000
_cell.length_c   1.000
_cell.angle_alpha   90.00
_cell.angle_beta   90.00
_cell.angle_gamma   90.00
#
_symmetry.space_group_name_H-M   'P 1'
#
loop_
_entity.id
_entity.type
_entity.pdbx_description
1 polymer ?
#
loop_
_entity_poly.entity_id
_entity_poly.type
_entity_poly.pdbx_seq_one_letter_code
_entity_poly.pdbx_strand_id
1 'polypeptide(L)'
;MPPFRSDFGKQDCRISYCILDHVIIMQEKEKQTCKKTGYKEMLIITSVFYLLLAVFYIYQYHSFVSFLEDSYTKHVATIRTNAAAAAKELSANLIAPERIKVAIGGAISSRDPLSDMPPIVFLPQFCQTASSGFDYHFYLSVDPSDVFFHNDDNVSNLTKHFNSTVAIHCHSNIRVTLHVIEGKYPMKLDSASVALDEAYLDDMDYLCSLFTLQTKHNWTSLNIHRLDAQNPLKLGVVDKGFVHRRYMDIIGSYSILERRPHNGSEYRGIINRYVGYKDIKRSDFTKVMSISLNATIEDEMKLAIRNAQLHQLLLPRWSLRFYVSWINETSTASRITRKLESLGAEVIQSFMVLNDPKVEVAAIHSSSQLLSVHISRDLDVLSRKPQTINCYGNHLTPNFVIHKKGLRSLVRSRQPGEMDYRPVQQLADVVWLMGQNISSLC
;
A
#
# COMPACT_ATOMS: atom_id res chain seq x y z
N MET A 1 -7.84 -12.30 23.44
CA MET A 1 -9.29 -12.03 23.59
C MET A 1 -9.48 -11.39 24.95
N PRO A 2 -10.16 -10.23 25.08
CA PRO A 2 -10.42 -9.63 26.38
C PRO A 2 -11.54 -10.42 27.10
N PRO A 3 -11.57 -10.44 28.44
CA PRO A 3 -12.56 -11.19 29.20
C PRO A 3 -13.93 -10.53 29.12
N PHE A 4 -14.96 -11.34 28.84
CA PHE A 4 -16.36 -10.95 28.91
C PHE A 4 -16.72 -10.60 30.37
N ARG A 5 -17.04 -9.33 30.65
CA ARG A 5 -17.71 -8.94 31.90
C ARG A 5 -19.19 -9.31 31.79
N SER A 6 -19.65 -10.23 32.63
CA SER A 6 -21.06 -10.62 32.72
C SER A 6 -21.84 -9.60 33.56
N ASP A 7 -22.49 -8.64 32.91
CA ASP A 7 -23.49 -7.77 33.54
C ASP A 7 -24.85 -8.46 33.76
N PHE A 8 -24.97 -9.76 33.43
CA PHE A 8 -26.21 -10.53 33.57
C PHE A 8 -26.69 -10.72 35.02
N GLY A 9 -25.79 -10.68 36.01
CA GLY A 9 -26.18 -10.89 37.42
C GLY A 9 -27.04 -9.77 38.05
N LYS A 10 -27.16 -8.60 37.42
CA LYS A 10 -27.92 -7.46 38.00
C LYS A 10 -29.39 -7.42 37.59
N GLN A 11 -29.78 -8.10 36.50
CA GLN A 11 -31.18 -8.16 36.07
C GLN A 11 -31.98 -9.25 36.81
N ASP A 12 -31.34 -10.37 37.17
CA ASP A 12 -32.00 -11.51 37.83
C ASP A 12 -32.53 -11.20 39.23
N CYS A 13 -31.88 -10.30 39.98
CA CYS A 13 -32.41 -9.86 41.28
C CYS A 13 -33.76 -9.15 41.14
N ARG A 14 -34.01 -8.38 40.06
CA ARG A 14 -35.21 -7.53 39.97
C ARG A 14 -36.51 -8.33 39.79
N ILE A 15 -36.46 -9.48 39.11
CA ILE A 15 -37.67 -10.29 38.86
C ILE A 15 -38.15 -10.97 40.15
N SER A 16 -37.23 -11.48 40.97
CA SER A 16 -37.54 -12.12 42.25
C SER A 16 -38.16 -11.15 43.26
N TYR A 17 -37.71 -9.87 43.28
CA TYR A 17 -38.31 -8.84 44.14
C TYR A 17 -39.74 -8.47 43.71
N CYS A 18 -40.04 -8.38 42.41
CA CYS A 18 -41.39 -8.04 41.93
C CYS A 18 -42.45 -9.09 42.29
N ILE A 19 -42.09 -10.38 42.32
CA ILE A 19 -43.02 -11.46 42.71
C ILE A 19 -43.29 -11.41 44.22
N LEU A 20 -42.24 -11.16 45.02
CA LEU A 20 -42.37 -11.06 46.47
C LEU A 20 -43.23 -9.85 46.89
N ASP A 21 -43.03 -8.70 46.25
CA ASP A 21 -43.82 -7.49 46.50
C ASP A 21 -45.29 -7.68 46.13
N HIS A 22 -45.60 -8.39 45.04
CA HIS A 22 -46.98 -8.70 44.66
C HIS A 22 -47.68 -9.61 45.68
N VAL A 23 -46.97 -10.59 46.25
CA VAL A 23 -47.51 -11.48 47.29
C VAL A 23 -47.74 -10.70 48.59
N ILE A 24 -46.84 -9.81 48.97
CA ILE A 24 -46.98 -8.96 50.18
C ILE A 24 -48.16 -7.99 50.04
N ILE A 25 -48.30 -7.33 48.88
CA ILE A 25 -49.38 -6.37 48.62
C ILE A 25 -50.75 -7.07 48.60
N MET A 26 -50.84 -8.31 48.08
CA MET A 26 -52.06 -9.12 48.15
C MET A 26 -52.40 -9.49 49.61
N GLN A 27 -51.41 -9.82 50.44
CA GLN A 27 -51.63 -10.13 51.86
C GLN A 27 -52.07 -8.92 52.70
N GLU A 28 -51.64 -7.70 52.35
CA GLU A 28 -52.04 -6.48 53.07
C GLU A 28 -53.45 -6.01 52.72
N LYS A 29 -53.88 -6.12 51.45
CA LYS A 29 -55.24 -5.72 51.03
C LYS A 29 -56.35 -6.61 51.57
N GLU A 30 -56.08 -7.87 51.90
CA GLU A 30 -57.12 -8.82 52.35
C GLU A 30 -57.25 -8.96 53.87
N LYS A 31 -56.33 -8.38 54.66
CA LYS A 31 -56.45 -8.31 56.14
C LYS A 31 -57.66 -7.50 56.62
N GLN A 32 -58.30 -6.70 55.77
CA GLN A 32 -59.41 -5.82 56.16
C GLN A 32 -60.82 -6.45 56.02
N THR A 33 -61.00 -7.62 55.41
CA THR A 33 -62.35 -8.05 54.99
C THR A 33 -62.87 -9.44 55.40
N CYS A 34 -62.21 -10.25 56.24
CA CYS A 34 -62.84 -11.53 56.62
C CYS A 34 -62.48 -12.13 57.99
N LYS A 35 -63.48 -12.23 58.89
CA LYS A 35 -63.51 -13.10 60.09
C LYS A 35 -64.11 -14.47 59.77
N LYS A 36 -63.56 -15.23 58.81
CA LYS A 36 -63.97 -16.62 58.54
C LYS A 36 -62.81 -17.60 58.67
N THR A 37 -63.03 -18.64 59.46
CA THR A 37 -62.07 -19.64 59.97
C THR A 37 -61.45 -20.58 58.93
N GLY A 38 -61.70 -20.43 57.62
CA GLY A 38 -61.11 -21.27 56.56
C GLY A 38 -59.98 -20.62 55.74
N TYR A 39 -59.69 -19.33 55.97
CA TYR A 39 -58.79 -18.56 55.11
C TYR A 39 -57.30 -18.94 55.30
N LYS A 40 -56.93 -19.34 56.52
CA LYS A 40 -55.53 -19.69 56.85
C LYS A 40 -55.05 -20.92 56.09
N GLU A 41 -55.92 -21.91 55.89
CA GLU A 41 -55.63 -23.13 55.13
C GLU A 41 -55.47 -22.84 53.63
N MET A 42 -56.36 -22.03 53.07
CA MET A 42 -56.28 -21.54 51.69
C MET A 42 -54.97 -20.79 51.42
N LEU A 43 -54.55 -19.91 52.33
CA LEU A 43 -53.30 -19.14 52.20
C LEU A 43 -52.07 -20.06 52.21
N ILE A 44 -52.06 -21.08 53.08
CA ILE A 44 -50.97 -22.07 53.14
C ILE A 44 -50.92 -22.88 51.85
N ILE A 45 -52.05 -23.40 51.37
CA ILE A 45 -52.12 -24.18 50.12
C ILE A 45 -51.62 -23.35 48.94
N THR A 46 -52.07 -22.09 48.85
CA THR A 46 -51.68 -21.18 47.77
C THR A 46 -50.19 -20.87 47.81
N SER A 47 -49.64 -20.62 49.01
CA SER A 47 -48.21 -20.36 49.20
C SER A 47 -47.35 -21.57 48.83
N VAL A 48 -47.77 -22.78 49.20
CA VAL A 48 -47.09 -24.03 48.83
C VAL A 48 -47.13 -24.23 47.31
N PHE A 49 -48.26 -23.95 46.67
CA PHE A 49 -48.39 -24.06 45.22
C PHE A 49 -47.45 -23.10 44.48
N TYR A 50 -47.38 -21.82 44.89
CA TYR A 50 -46.45 -20.86 44.31
C TYR A 50 -44.98 -21.24 44.54
N LEU A 51 -44.65 -21.81 45.71
CA LEU A 51 -43.30 -22.30 46.00
C LEU A 51 -42.93 -23.44 45.04
N LEU A 52 -43.81 -24.41 44.84
CA LEU A 52 -43.59 -25.52 43.91
C LEU A 52 -43.42 -25.03 42.47
N LEU A 53 -44.22 -24.04 42.06
CA LEU A 53 -44.15 -23.44 40.73
C LEU A 53 -42.82 -22.68 40.51
N ALA A 54 -42.34 -21.97 41.54
CA ALA A 54 -41.03 -21.31 41.52
C ALA A 54 -39.88 -22.32 41.42
N VAL A 55 -39.93 -23.41 42.20
CA VAL A 55 -38.93 -24.50 42.14
C VAL A 55 -38.93 -25.15 40.76
N PHE A 56 -40.10 -25.42 40.19
CA PHE A 56 -40.21 -25.97 38.83
C PHE A 56 -39.61 -25.02 37.79
N TYR A 57 -39.86 -23.71 37.91
CA TYR A 57 -39.30 -22.71 36.99
C TYR A 57 -37.78 -22.60 37.09
N ILE A 58 -37.23 -22.62 38.31
CA ILE A 58 -35.77 -22.64 38.54
C ILE A 58 -35.14 -23.90 37.93
N TYR A 59 -35.79 -25.06 38.09
CA TYR A 59 -35.31 -26.32 37.52
C TYR A 59 -35.31 -26.28 35.97
N GLN A 60 -36.40 -25.82 35.36
CA GLN A 60 -36.49 -25.66 33.90
C GLN A 60 -35.45 -24.67 33.37
N TYR A 61 -35.25 -23.55 34.07
CA TYR A 61 -34.23 -22.56 33.72
C TYR A 61 -32.83 -23.15 33.75
N HIS A 62 -32.46 -23.84 34.84
CA HIS A 62 -31.16 -24.51 34.93
C HIS A 62 -30.96 -25.58 33.85
N SER A 63 -31.99 -26.36 33.53
CA SER A 63 -31.92 -27.35 32.44
C SER A 63 -31.76 -26.70 31.06
N PHE A 64 -32.36 -25.53 30.85
CA PHE A 64 -32.22 -24.79 29.59
C PHE A 64 -30.83 -24.15 29.45
N VAL A 65 -30.30 -23.56 30.53
CA VAL A 65 -28.95 -22.96 30.53
C VAL A 65 -27.89 -24.03 30.29
N SER A 66 -27.99 -25.19 30.94
CA SER A 66 -27.03 -26.30 30.73
C SER A 66 -27.08 -26.84 29.30
N PHE A 67 -28.27 -26.91 28.69
CA PHE A 67 -28.44 -27.27 27.29
C PHE A 67 -27.77 -26.25 26.35
N LEU A 68 -27.91 -24.94 26.62
CA LEU A 68 -27.27 -23.89 25.83
C LEU A 68 -25.74 -23.93 25.94
N GLU A 69 -25.19 -24.18 27.13
CA GLU A 69 -23.75 -24.31 27.33
C GLU A 69 -23.18 -25.54 26.59
N ASP A 70 -23.85 -26.69 26.65
CA ASP A 70 -23.44 -27.89 25.92
C ASP A 70 -23.54 -27.68 24.39
N SER A 71 -24.62 -27.05 23.92
CA SER A 71 -24.77 -26.72 22.50
C SER A 71 -23.70 -25.73 22.01
N TYR A 72 -23.39 -24.71 22.81
CA TYR A 72 -22.38 -23.70 22.46
C TYR A 72 -20.98 -24.31 22.42
N THR A 73 -20.61 -25.13 23.42
CA THR A 73 -19.31 -25.79 23.46
C THR A 73 -19.12 -26.76 22.30
N LYS A 74 -20.15 -27.54 21.94
CA LYS A 74 -20.14 -28.39 20.73
C LYS A 74 -19.98 -27.58 19.44
N HIS A 75 -20.67 -26.44 19.32
CA HIS A 75 -20.56 -25.59 18.13
C HIS A 75 -19.16 -24.98 18.00
N VAL A 76 -18.58 -24.47 19.08
CA VAL A 76 -17.21 -23.91 19.08
C VAL A 76 -16.17 -24.99 18.77
N ALA A 77 -16.33 -26.21 19.29
CA ALA A 77 -15.44 -27.33 18.96
C ALA A 77 -15.50 -27.69 17.46
N THR A 78 -16.69 -27.64 16.87
CA THR A 78 -16.90 -27.88 15.43
C THR A 78 -16.25 -26.78 14.58
N ILE A 79 -16.39 -25.51 14.97
CA ILE A 79 -15.73 -24.40 14.27
C ILE A 79 -14.21 -24.54 14.33
N ARG A 80 -13.65 -24.89 15.49
CA ARG A 80 -12.19 -25.07 15.65
C ARG A 80 -11.66 -26.22 14.79
N THR A 81 -12.36 -27.34 14.75
CA THR A 81 -11.97 -28.50 13.93
C THR A 81 -12.06 -28.20 12.45
N ASN A 82 -13.12 -27.53 12.00
CA ASN A 82 -13.26 -27.09 10.60
C ASN A 82 -12.22 -26.05 10.21
N ALA A 83 -11.90 -25.08 11.09
CA ALA A 83 -10.86 -24.10 10.84
C ALA A 83 -9.46 -24.73 10.76
N ALA A 84 -9.17 -25.71 11.61
CA ALA A 84 -7.91 -26.46 11.57
C ALA A 84 -7.80 -27.32 10.29
N ALA A 85 -8.90 -27.96 9.87
CA ALA A 85 -8.96 -28.70 8.62
C ALA A 85 -8.76 -27.79 7.41
N ALA A 86 -9.44 -26.64 7.36
CA ALA A 86 -9.28 -25.65 6.31
C ALA A 86 -7.86 -25.05 6.27
N ALA A 87 -7.25 -24.78 7.43
CA ALA A 87 -5.86 -24.32 7.49
C ALA A 87 -4.89 -25.39 6.98
N LYS A 88 -5.13 -26.67 7.29
CA LYS A 88 -4.33 -27.78 6.80
C LYS A 88 -4.46 -27.97 5.29
N GLU A 89 -5.68 -27.91 4.76
CA GLU A 89 -5.95 -27.98 3.32
C GLU A 89 -5.36 -26.78 2.58
N LEU A 90 -5.48 -25.57 3.14
CA LEU A 90 -4.82 -24.38 2.60
C LEU A 90 -3.30 -24.52 2.63
N SER A 91 -2.70 -25.08 3.68
CA SER A 91 -1.26 -25.34 3.74
C SER A 91 -0.78 -26.42 2.77
N ALA A 92 -1.62 -27.40 2.44
CA ALA A 92 -1.33 -28.45 1.48
C ALA A 92 -1.46 -27.95 0.03
N ASN A 93 -2.37 -27.01 -0.22
CA ASN A 93 -2.61 -26.40 -1.52
C ASN A 93 -1.85 -25.08 -1.74
N LEU A 94 -1.17 -24.57 -0.71
CA LEU A 94 -0.26 -23.45 -0.83
C LEU A 94 0.92 -23.91 -1.68
N ILE A 95 0.83 -23.57 -2.98
CA ILE A 95 1.97 -23.39 -3.87
C ILE A 95 3.09 -22.85 -3.00
N ALA A 96 4.22 -23.55 -2.96
CA ALA A 96 5.36 -23.22 -2.10
C ALA A 96 5.50 -21.69 -2.06
N PRO A 97 5.48 -21.07 -0.87
CA PRO A 97 5.29 -19.64 -0.72
C PRO A 97 6.22 -18.93 -1.70
N GLU A 98 5.64 -18.05 -2.53
CA GLU A 98 6.41 -17.33 -3.54
C GLU A 98 7.65 -16.75 -2.88
N ARG A 99 8.82 -17.15 -3.39
CA ARG A 99 10.09 -16.77 -2.78
C ARG A 99 10.24 -15.27 -2.92
N ILE A 100 10.52 -14.60 -1.80
CA ILE A 100 10.69 -13.16 -1.76
C ILE A 100 11.89 -12.78 -2.64
N LYS A 101 11.68 -11.82 -3.55
CA LYS A 101 12.67 -11.35 -4.52
C LYS A 101 13.50 -10.21 -3.95
N VAL A 102 14.82 -10.38 -3.92
CA VAL A 102 15.78 -9.41 -3.37
C VAL A 102 16.73 -8.96 -4.48
N ALA A 103 16.67 -7.68 -4.82
CA ALA A 103 17.57 -7.05 -5.77
C ALA A 103 18.83 -6.52 -5.10
N ILE A 104 19.97 -6.78 -5.73
CA ILE A 104 21.28 -6.28 -5.34
C ILE A 104 21.83 -5.45 -6.50
N GLY A 105 21.76 -4.13 -6.40
CA GLY A 105 22.18 -3.19 -7.44
C GLY A 105 23.63 -2.75 -7.28
N GLY A 106 24.40 -2.77 -8.35
CA GLY A 106 25.78 -2.30 -8.37
C GLY A 106 26.17 -1.72 -9.74
N ALA A 107 27.37 -1.17 -9.80
CA ALA A 107 27.99 -0.72 -11.04
C ALA A 107 29.33 -1.44 -11.24
N ILE A 108 29.62 -1.82 -12.48
CA ILE A 108 30.88 -2.47 -12.86
C ILE A 108 31.51 -1.75 -14.06
N SER A 109 32.84 -1.87 -14.20
CA SER A 109 33.60 -1.36 -15.35
C SER A 109 34.78 -2.28 -15.61
N SER A 110 35.22 -2.38 -16.87
CA SER A 110 36.34 -3.20 -17.34
C SER A 110 37.70 -2.70 -16.90
N ARG A 111 37.76 -1.53 -16.24
CA ARG A 111 38.99 -1.06 -15.58
C ARG A 111 39.49 -2.07 -14.55
N ASP A 112 38.58 -2.86 -13.99
CA ASP A 112 38.89 -3.95 -13.08
C ASP A 112 38.89 -5.26 -13.90
N PRO A 113 39.91 -6.13 -13.78
CA PRO A 113 39.90 -7.43 -14.45
C PRO A 113 38.71 -8.26 -13.95
N LEU A 114 38.19 -9.16 -14.79
CA LEU A 114 37.01 -9.99 -14.48
C LEU A 114 37.10 -10.71 -13.12
N SER A 115 38.30 -11.15 -12.72
CA SER A 115 38.56 -11.81 -11.43
C SER A 115 38.34 -10.89 -10.23
N ASP A 116 38.54 -9.59 -10.43
CA ASP A 116 38.55 -8.58 -9.37
C ASP A 116 37.28 -7.73 -9.41
N MET A 117 36.37 -8.01 -10.36
CA MET A 117 35.10 -7.31 -10.42
C MET A 117 34.32 -7.55 -9.11
N PRO A 118 33.78 -6.48 -8.48
CA PRO A 118 33.14 -6.57 -7.18
C PRO A 118 32.14 -7.74 -7.01
N PRO A 119 31.21 -8.01 -7.95
CA PRO A 119 30.27 -9.11 -7.77
C PRO A 119 30.98 -10.46 -7.65
N ILE A 120 32.04 -10.70 -8.43
CA ILE A 120 32.78 -11.95 -8.44
C ILE A 120 33.56 -12.12 -7.13
N VAL A 121 34.24 -11.07 -6.68
CA VAL A 121 35.03 -11.09 -5.45
C VAL A 121 34.14 -11.27 -4.20
N PHE A 122 32.97 -10.65 -4.18
CA PHE A 122 32.06 -10.70 -3.01
C PHE A 122 31.16 -11.93 -3.01
N LEU A 123 30.97 -12.62 -4.13
CA LEU A 123 30.06 -13.77 -4.25
C LEU A 123 30.32 -14.88 -3.23
N PRO A 124 31.56 -15.36 -2.99
CA PRO A 124 31.80 -16.41 -2.00
C PRO A 124 31.35 -16.01 -0.60
N GLN A 125 31.64 -14.77 -0.19
CA GLN A 125 31.22 -14.24 1.10
C GLN A 125 29.70 -14.06 1.16
N PHE A 126 29.10 -13.52 0.11
CA PHE A 126 27.65 -13.38 -0.02
C PHE A 126 26.95 -14.75 0.12
N CYS A 127 27.45 -15.78 -0.55
CA CYS A 127 26.89 -17.14 -0.49
C CYS A 127 26.91 -17.73 0.93
N GLN A 128 27.92 -17.40 1.74
CA GLN A 128 28.00 -17.83 3.14
C GLN A 128 27.04 -17.08 4.07
N THR A 129 26.73 -15.81 3.74
CA THR A 129 25.97 -14.93 4.64
C THR A 129 24.51 -14.76 4.25
N ALA A 130 24.16 -15.03 2.98
CA ALA A 130 22.81 -14.93 2.45
C ALA A 130 21.84 -15.89 3.16
N SER A 131 20.63 -15.40 3.44
CA SER A 131 19.57 -16.20 4.02
C SER A 131 19.01 -17.18 2.97
N SER A 132 18.68 -18.41 3.36
CA SER A 132 17.94 -19.33 2.48
C SER A 132 16.48 -18.92 2.33
N GLY A 133 15.82 -19.37 1.25
CA GLY A 133 14.38 -19.12 0.99
C GLY A 133 14.08 -17.83 0.21
N PHE A 134 15.09 -17.12 -0.25
CA PHE A 134 14.96 -15.88 -1.06
C PHE A 134 15.50 -16.08 -2.47
N ASP A 135 14.97 -15.30 -3.43
CA ASP A 135 15.47 -15.25 -4.80
C ASP A 135 16.27 -13.97 -4.98
N TYR A 136 17.58 -14.12 -5.16
CA TYR A 136 18.52 -13.00 -5.26
C TYR A 136 18.78 -12.66 -6.73
N HIS A 137 18.60 -11.39 -7.06
CA HIS A 137 18.78 -10.85 -8.40
C HIS A 137 19.85 -9.76 -8.36
N PHE A 138 21.03 -10.04 -8.92
CA PHE A 138 22.09 -9.05 -9.06
C PHE A 138 21.83 -8.22 -10.31
N TYR A 139 21.70 -6.92 -10.15
CA TYR A 139 21.59 -5.96 -11.24
C TYR A 139 22.87 -5.16 -11.30
N LEU A 140 23.64 -5.32 -12.38
CA LEU A 140 24.92 -4.66 -12.57
C LEU A 140 24.83 -3.72 -13.75
N SER A 141 24.88 -2.42 -13.47
CA SER A 141 24.99 -1.42 -14.53
C SER A 141 26.43 -1.35 -15.03
N VAL A 142 26.60 -1.37 -16.34
CA VAL A 142 27.87 -1.11 -17.02
C VAL A 142 27.88 0.34 -17.53
N ASP A 143 29.05 0.96 -17.61
CA ASP A 143 29.19 2.27 -18.23
C ASP A 143 28.98 2.16 -19.75
N PRO A 144 28.12 2.97 -20.38
CA PRO A 144 27.85 2.91 -21.82
C PRO A 144 29.04 3.32 -22.69
N SER A 145 30.13 3.83 -22.11
CA SER A 145 31.39 4.08 -22.82
C SER A 145 32.38 2.91 -22.71
N ASP A 146 32.02 1.87 -21.95
CA ASP A 146 32.89 0.72 -21.68
C ASP A 146 32.80 -0.32 -22.80
N VAL A 147 33.68 -0.16 -23.79
CA VAL A 147 33.77 -1.00 -25.00
C VAL A 147 33.86 -2.50 -24.67
N PHE A 148 34.38 -2.87 -23.51
CA PHE A 148 34.46 -4.27 -23.10
C PHE A 148 33.06 -4.90 -22.98
N PHE A 149 32.09 -4.18 -22.41
CA PHE A 149 30.73 -4.69 -22.17
C PHE A 149 29.81 -4.55 -23.37
N HIS A 150 30.22 -3.84 -24.43
CA HIS A 150 29.51 -3.83 -25.72
C HIS A 150 29.75 -5.09 -26.55
N ASN A 151 30.66 -5.96 -26.13
CA ASN A 151 30.87 -7.25 -26.76
C ASN A 151 30.04 -8.33 -26.03
N ASP A 152 29.06 -8.90 -26.73
CA ASP A 152 28.19 -9.96 -26.21
C ASP A 152 28.97 -11.18 -25.68
N ASP A 153 30.13 -11.50 -26.27
CA ASP A 153 30.99 -12.59 -25.80
C ASP A 153 31.56 -12.30 -24.40
N ASN A 154 31.90 -11.03 -24.12
CA ASN A 154 32.43 -10.62 -22.82
C ASN A 154 31.33 -10.66 -21.74
N VAL A 155 30.13 -10.19 -22.06
CA VAL A 155 28.97 -10.28 -21.14
C VAL A 155 28.59 -11.75 -20.89
N SER A 156 28.63 -12.59 -21.93
CA SER A 156 28.41 -14.03 -21.82
C SER A 156 29.47 -14.71 -20.94
N ASN A 157 30.75 -14.34 -21.11
CA ASN A 157 31.84 -14.85 -20.29
C ASN A 157 31.73 -14.43 -18.82
N LEU A 158 31.38 -13.16 -18.55
CA LEU A 158 31.08 -12.69 -17.19
C LEU A 158 29.94 -13.51 -16.57
N THR A 159 28.85 -13.72 -17.32
CA THR A 159 27.68 -14.46 -16.84
C THR A 159 28.01 -15.92 -16.55
N LYS A 160 28.79 -16.58 -17.43
CA LYS A 160 29.28 -17.95 -17.21
C LYS A 160 30.16 -18.03 -15.96
N HIS A 161 31.08 -17.08 -15.78
CA HIS A 161 31.95 -17.03 -14.62
C HIS A 161 31.16 -16.82 -13.33
N PHE A 162 30.23 -15.85 -13.32
CA PHE A 162 29.32 -15.59 -12.20
C PHE A 162 28.53 -16.85 -11.82
N ASN A 163 27.91 -17.53 -12.80
CA ASN A 163 27.12 -18.74 -12.56
C ASN A 163 27.98 -19.90 -12.04
N SER A 164 29.21 -20.06 -12.56
CA SER A 164 30.15 -21.05 -12.03
C SER A 164 30.50 -20.76 -10.58
N THR A 165 30.77 -19.51 -10.22
CA THR A 165 31.10 -19.11 -8.85
C THR A 165 29.91 -19.33 -7.91
N VAL A 166 28.68 -19.02 -8.35
CA VAL A 166 27.45 -19.34 -7.61
C VAL A 166 27.33 -20.85 -7.40
N ALA A 167 27.52 -21.67 -8.43
CA ALA A 167 27.41 -23.13 -8.32
C ALA A 167 28.44 -23.74 -7.35
N ILE A 168 29.64 -23.14 -7.24
CA ILE A 168 30.70 -23.60 -6.35
C ILE A 168 30.44 -23.16 -4.90
N HIS A 169 30.02 -21.91 -4.67
CA HIS A 169 30.01 -21.32 -3.34
C HIS A 169 28.63 -21.23 -2.67
N CYS A 170 27.55 -21.13 -3.44
CA CYS A 170 26.20 -20.98 -2.90
C CYS A 170 25.54 -22.34 -2.64
N HIS A 171 24.79 -22.42 -1.55
CA HIS A 171 23.95 -23.58 -1.27
C HIS A 171 22.85 -23.70 -2.35
N SER A 172 22.45 -24.92 -2.71
CA SER A 172 21.39 -25.19 -3.70
C SER A 172 20.04 -24.55 -3.38
N ASN A 173 19.80 -24.23 -2.11
CA ASN A 173 18.59 -23.56 -1.66
C ASN A 173 18.62 -22.03 -1.87
N ILE A 174 19.75 -21.45 -2.27
CA ILE A 174 19.90 -20.02 -2.58
C ILE A 174 19.86 -19.90 -4.11
N ARG A 175 18.86 -19.17 -4.63
CA ARG A 175 18.76 -18.88 -6.06
C ARG A 175 19.36 -17.52 -6.31
N VAL A 176 20.34 -17.46 -7.21
CA VAL A 176 21.02 -16.23 -7.58
C VAL A 176 20.97 -16.10 -9.10
N THR A 177 20.60 -14.92 -9.58
CA THR A 177 20.58 -14.58 -11.01
C THR A 177 21.34 -13.28 -11.23
N LEU A 178 21.91 -13.13 -12.42
CA LEU A 178 22.64 -11.94 -12.84
C LEU A 178 21.91 -11.27 -14.01
N HIS A 179 21.74 -9.95 -13.89
CA HIS A 179 21.24 -9.05 -14.91
C HIS A 179 22.31 -7.99 -15.16
N VAL A 180 22.80 -7.91 -16.39
CA VAL A 180 23.74 -6.86 -16.81
C VAL A 180 22.94 -5.83 -17.59
N ILE A 181 23.04 -4.57 -17.18
CA ILE A 181 22.25 -3.46 -17.71
C ILE A 181 23.21 -2.43 -18.27
N GLU A 182 22.93 -1.93 -19.46
CA GLU A 182 23.64 -0.76 -20.00
C GLU A 182 23.21 0.50 -19.25
N GLY A 183 24.16 1.16 -18.59
CA GLY A 183 23.93 2.42 -17.91
C GLY A 183 23.64 3.53 -18.91
N LYS A 184 22.95 4.59 -18.46
CA LYS A 184 22.68 5.75 -19.33
C LYS A 184 23.77 6.80 -19.32
N TYR A 185 24.54 6.85 -18.24
CA TYR A 185 25.46 7.93 -17.95
C TYR A 185 26.86 7.37 -17.68
N PRO A 186 27.92 8.03 -18.17
CA PRO A 186 29.31 7.57 -18.03
C PRO A 186 29.90 7.77 -16.62
N MET A 187 29.08 7.72 -15.56
CA MET A 187 29.53 7.91 -14.16
C MET A 187 29.11 6.76 -13.25
N LYS A 188 30.07 6.26 -12.46
CA LYS A 188 29.94 5.06 -11.61
C LYS A 188 28.88 5.16 -10.51
N LEU A 189 28.64 6.34 -9.92
CA LEU A 189 27.63 6.48 -8.85
C LEU A 189 26.20 6.39 -9.39
N ASP A 190 25.93 7.07 -10.51
CA ASP A 190 24.61 7.04 -11.15
C ASP A 190 24.30 5.67 -11.78
N SER A 191 25.34 4.91 -12.13
CA SER A 191 25.16 3.56 -12.66
C SER A 191 24.52 2.61 -11.64
N ALA A 192 24.85 2.72 -10.34
CA ALA A 192 24.25 1.86 -9.33
C ALA A 192 22.75 2.17 -9.11
N SER A 193 22.30 3.41 -9.31
CA SER A 193 20.88 3.77 -9.18
C SER A 193 20.10 3.30 -10.39
N VAL A 194 20.70 3.35 -11.59
CA VAL A 194 20.12 2.73 -12.80
C VAL A 194 19.85 1.25 -12.57
N ALA A 195 20.80 0.50 -12.00
CA ALA A 195 20.58 -0.91 -11.67
C ALA A 195 19.41 -1.14 -10.69
N LEU A 196 19.26 -0.28 -9.68
CA LEU A 196 18.16 -0.37 -8.71
C LEU A 196 16.81 0.10 -9.29
N ASP A 197 16.81 1.05 -10.23
CA ASP A 197 15.62 1.45 -10.99
C ASP A 197 15.12 0.30 -11.84
N GLU A 198 16.01 -0.38 -12.55
CA GLU A 198 15.65 -1.54 -13.37
C GLU A 198 15.10 -2.68 -12.52
N ALA A 199 15.75 -2.98 -11.40
CA ALA A 199 15.24 -3.92 -10.42
C ALA A 199 13.85 -3.55 -9.90
N TYR A 200 13.62 -2.25 -9.67
CA TYR A 200 12.33 -1.75 -9.23
C TYR A 200 11.22 -1.93 -10.28
N LEU A 201 11.55 -1.76 -11.57
CA LEU A 201 10.66 -2.01 -12.70
C LEU A 201 10.33 -3.50 -12.87
N ASP A 202 11.23 -4.41 -12.47
CA ASP A 202 11.01 -5.87 -12.50
C ASP A 202 10.27 -6.43 -11.27
N ASP A 203 9.54 -5.58 -10.54
CA ASP A 203 8.72 -5.97 -9.40
C ASP A 203 9.50 -6.74 -8.30
N MET A 204 10.71 -6.28 -7.98
CA MET A 204 11.51 -6.80 -6.85
C MET A 204 10.94 -6.31 -5.50
N ASP A 205 10.88 -7.19 -4.49
CA ASP A 205 10.26 -6.88 -3.18
C ASP A 205 11.17 -6.03 -2.28
N TYR A 206 12.47 -6.33 -2.31
CA TYR A 206 13.49 -5.63 -1.54
C TYR A 206 14.65 -5.24 -2.44
N LEU A 207 15.26 -4.10 -2.14
CA LEU A 207 16.35 -3.54 -2.93
C LEU A 207 17.50 -3.16 -1.99
N CYS A 208 18.73 -3.44 -2.41
CA CYS A 208 19.92 -3.04 -1.69
C CYS A 208 21.09 -2.80 -2.62
N SER A 209 22.05 -1.97 -2.19
CA SER A 209 23.26 -1.72 -2.97
C SER A 209 24.32 -2.79 -2.70
N LEU A 210 25.06 -3.20 -3.73
CA LEU A 210 26.17 -4.14 -3.65
C LEU A 210 27.21 -3.73 -2.59
N PHE A 211 27.49 -2.44 -2.46
CA PHE A 211 28.44 -1.89 -1.48
C PHE A 211 27.95 -1.94 -0.02
N THR A 212 26.71 -2.38 0.18
CA THR A 212 26.04 -2.43 1.48
C THR A 212 25.81 -3.85 1.94
N LEU A 213 26.19 -4.84 1.11
CA LEU A 213 26.12 -6.24 1.46
C LEU A 213 26.84 -6.49 2.77
N GLN A 214 26.14 -7.16 3.66
CA GLN A 214 26.62 -7.42 5.00
C GLN A 214 27.37 -8.75 5.06
N THR A 215 28.41 -8.73 5.88
CA THR A 215 29.21 -9.92 6.21
C THR A 215 28.58 -10.76 7.32
N LYS A 216 27.42 -10.34 7.86
CA LYS A 216 26.70 -11.04 8.92
C LYS A 216 25.81 -12.14 8.34
N HIS A 217 25.84 -13.32 8.93
CA HIS A 217 24.94 -14.41 8.55
C HIS A 217 23.47 -14.02 8.71
N ASN A 218 22.63 -14.51 7.80
CA ASN A 218 21.18 -14.30 7.78
C ASN A 218 20.77 -12.82 7.72
N TRP A 219 21.59 -11.98 7.10
CA TRP A 219 21.33 -10.54 7.05
C TRP A 219 20.02 -10.21 6.33
N THR A 220 19.62 -10.99 5.31
CA THR A 220 18.40 -10.74 4.54
C THR A 220 17.16 -10.89 5.41
N SER A 221 16.99 -12.04 6.09
CA SER A 221 15.85 -12.27 6.97
C SER A 221 15.84 -11.31 8.16
N LEU A 222 17.01 -10.97 8.71
CA LEU A 222 17.12 -9.98 9.80
C LEU A 222 16.66 -8.59 9.37
N ASN A 223 17.07 -8.13 8.19
CA ASN A 223 16.70 -6.81 7.68
C ASN A 223 15.23 -6.75 7.26
N ILE A 224 14.69 -7.81 6.67
CA ILE A 224 13.27 -7.93 6.38
C ILE A 224 12.46 -7.87 7.67
N HIS A 225 12.82 -8.65 8.69
CA HIS A 225 12.16 -8.62 9.99
C HIS A 225 12.20 -7.23 10.63
N ARG A 226 13.33 -6.51 10.51
CA ARG A 226 13.44 -5.12 11.01
C ARG A 226 12.52 -4.16 10.26
N LEU A 227 12.44 -4.26 8.94
CA LEU A 227 11.51 -3.47 8.13
C LEU A 227 10.04 -3.81 8.45
N ASP A 228 9.74 -5.08 8.71
CA ASP A 228 8.42 -5.54 9.13
C ASP A 228 8.06 -5.11 10.55
N ALA A 229 9.05 -4.81 11.40
CA ALA A 229 8.82 -4.27 12.74
C ALA A 229 8.66 -2.74 12.76
N GLN A 230 8.96 -2.04 11.65
CA GLN A 230 8.84 -0.57 11.59
C GLN A 230 7.38 -0.12 11.59
N ASN A 231 7.14 1.07 12.18
CA ASN A 231 5.86 1.75 12.07
C ASN A 231 6.04 3.09 11.31
N PRO A 232 5.54 3.18 10.07
CA PRO A 232 4.72 2.17 9.39
C PRO A 232 5.49 1.00 8.78
N LEU A 233 4.76 -0.12 8.63
CA LEU A 233 5.30 -1.39 8.15
C LEU A 233 6.00 -1.22 6.80
N LYS A 234 7.25 -1.68 6.73
CA LYS A 234 8.06 -1.74 5.51
C LYS A 234 8.39 -0.36 4.90
N LEU A 235 8.40 0.68 5.72
CA LEU A 235 8.71 2.05 5.29
C LEU A 235 9.93 2.57 6.05
N GLY A 236 11.09 2.37 5.44
CA GLY A 236 12.37 2.88 5.94
C GLY A 236 13.55 2.27 5.20
N VAL A 237 14.74 2.75 5.56
CA VAL A 237 16.02 2.15 5.19
C VAL A 237 16.56 1.45 6.43
N VAL A 238 16.87 0.17 6.32
CA VAL A 238 17.67 -0.53 7.32
C VAL A 238 19.08 -0.72 6.78
N ASP A 239 20.05 -0.70 7.69
CA ASP A 239 21.37 -1.28 7.44
C ASP A 239 22.05 -0.87 6.12
N LYS A 240 22.57 0.36 6.08
CA LYS A 240 23.37 0.94 4.98
C LYS A 240 22.69 1.02 3.61
N GLY A 241 21.41 0.69 3.45
CA GLY A 241 20.73 0.84 2.15
C GLY A 241 19.80 -0.31 1.77
N PHE A 242 19.45 -1.20 2.70
CA PHE A 242 18.44 -2.23 2.45
C PHE A 242 17.05 -1.64 2.66
N VAL A 243 16.24 -1.66 1.60
CA VAL A 243 14.91 -1.07 1.60
C VAL A 243 13.88 -2.05 1.07
N HIS A 244 12.63 -1.90 1.53
CA HIS A 244 11.50 -2.52 0.87
C HIS A 244 11.08 -1.68 -0.34
N ARG A 245 10.52 -2.31 -1.37
CA ARG A 245 10.00 -1.64 -2.57
C ARG A 245 9.12 -0.42 -2.29
N ARG A 246 8.28 -0.47 -1.26
CA ARG A 246 7.43 0.67 -0.87
C ARG A 246 8.21 1.93 -0.54
N TYR A 247 9.45 1.80 -0.08
CA TYR A 247 10.31 2.96 0.11
C TYR A 247 10.62 3.64 -1.22
N MET A 248 10.96 2.86 -2.25
CA MET A 248 11.13 3.35 -3.63
C MET A 248 9.85 3.99 -4.16
N ASP A 249 8.69 3.39 -3.88
CA ASP A 249 7.39 3.93 -4.32
C ASP A 249 7.10 5.35 -3.76
N ILE A 250 7.69 5.72 -2.64
CA ILE A 250 7.44 7.01 -1.98
C ILE A 250 8.57 8.01 -2.25
N ILE A 251 9.82 7.55 -2.14
CA ILE A 251 11.00 8.42 -2.06
C ILE A 251 11.84 8.35 -3.35
N GLY A 252 11.72 7.27 -4.13
CA GLY A 252 12.54 7.04 -5.32
C GLY A 252 13.95 6.50 -5.00
N SER A 253 14.66 6.09 -6.06
CA SER A 253 15.94 5.36 -5.99
C SER A 253 17.13 6.18 -5.55
N TYR A 254 17.14 7.47 -5.86
CA TYR A 254 18.26 8.36 -5.58
C TYR A 254 18.62 8.39 -4.08
N SER A 255 17.61 8.28 -3.22
CA SER A 255 17.76 8.28 -1.76
C SER A 255 18.49 7.06 -1.19
N ILE A 256 18.50 5.91 -1.88
CA ILE A 256 19.18 4.70 -1.42
C ILE A 256 20.70 4.89 -1.45
N LEU A 257 21.21 5.59 -2.47
CA LEU A 257 22.64 5.74 -2.70
C LEU A 257 23.28 6.83 -1.86
N GLU A 258 22.58 7.93 -1.59
CA GLU A 258 23.18 9.09 -0.94
C GLU A 258 23.58 8.84 0.53
N ARG A 259 23.17 7.72 1.14
CA ARG A 259 23.46 7.35 2.54
C ARG A 259 23.14 8.44 3.57
N ARG A 260 22.44 9.51 3.18
CA ARG A 260 22.04 10.58 4.07
C ARG A 260 20.78 10.09 4.77
N PRO A 261 20.81 9.86 6.09
CA PRO A 261 19.59 9.63 6.83
C PRO A 261 18.76 10.91 6.71
N HIS A 262 17.74 10.91 5.85
CA HIS A 262 16.78 11.99 5.82
C HIS A 262 16.17 12.10 7.22
N ASN A 263 16.19 13.29 7.82
CA ASN A 263 15.53 13.54 9.09
C ASN A 263 14.05 13.16 8.94
N GLY A 264 13.67 12.01 9.51
CA GLY A 264 12.43 11.30 9.19
C GLY A 264 11.15 12.09 9.47
N SER A 265 11.23 13.27 10.09
CA SER A 265 10.08 14.15 10.36
C SER A 265 9.38 14.65 9.09
N GLU A 266 10.12 14.95 8.03
CA GLU A 266 9.54 15.52 6.79
C GLU A 266 8.70 14.48 6.04
N TYR A 267 9.22 13.26 5.93
CA TYR A 267 8.53 12.17 5.25
C TYR A 267 7.42 11.51 6.08
N ARG A 268 7.45 11.65 7.41
CA ARG A 268 6.45 11.06 8.31
C ARG A 268 5.02 11.46 7.95
N GLY A 269 4.82 12.71 7.53
CA GLY A 269 3.50 13.22 7.14
C GLY A 269 2.95 12.61 5.84
N ILE A 270 3.84 12.28 4.88
CA ILE A 270 3.47 11.61 3.62
C ILE A 270 3.22 10.12 3.88
N ILE A 271 4.11 9.51 4.65
CA ILE A 271 4.10 8.11 5.02
C ILE A 271 2.87 7.75 5.87
N ASN A 272 2.50 8.57 6.86
CA ASN A 272 1.30 8.35 7.68
C ASN A 272 0.02 8.45 6.85
N ARG A 273 -0.02 9.35 5.86
CA ARG A 273 -1.11 9.42 4.88
C ARG A 273 -1.15 8.12 4.05
N TYR A 274 -0.01 7.65 3.54
CA TYR A 274 0.08 6.40 2.77
C TYR A 274 -0.57 5.22 3.51
N VAL A 275 -0.23 5.04 4.78
CA VAL A 275 -0.61 3.85 5.55
C VAL A 275 -2.08 3.86 5.96
N GLY A 276 -2.65 5.04 6.22
CA GLY A 276 -4.06 5.18 6.53
C GLY A 276 -5.00 4.88 5.35
N TYR A 277 -4.50 4.82 4.12
CA TYR A 277 -5.33 4.78 2.91
C TYR A 277 -5.50 3.41 2.25
N LYS A 278 -4.87 2.34 2.77
CA LYS A 278 -4.98 0.99 2.20
C LYS A 278 -6.42 0.43 2.13
N ASP A 279 -7.35 0.99 2.90
CA ASP A 279 -8.72 0.50 3.01
C ASP A 279 -9.77 1.36 2.28
N ILE A 280 -9.36 2.35 1.47
CA ILE A 280 -10.33 3.15 0.71
C ILE A 280 -10.87 2.36 -0.49
N LYS A 281 -12.17 2.04 -0.43
CA LYS A 281 -12.93 1.52 -1.58
C LYS A 281 -12.84 2.49 -2.76
N ARG A 282 -12.38 1.99 -3.91
CA ARG A 282 -12.40 2.69 -5.21
C ARG A 282 -13.82 3.23 -5.43
N SER A 283 -13.97 4.56 -5.45
CA SER A 283 -15.28 5.22 -5.61
C SER A 283 -15.59 5.51 -7.07
N ASP A 284 -16.87 5.75 -7.36
CA ASP A 284 -17.46 6.08 -8.66
C ASP A 284 -16.57 6.90 -9.61
N PHE A 285 -16.42 6.38 -10.82
CA PHE A 285 -15.61 6.82 -11.98
C PHE A 285 -15.86 8.26 -12.50
N THR A 286 -16.49 9.14 -11.73
CA THR A 286 -16.89 10.49 -12.19
C THR A 286 -15.74 11.49 -12.30
N LYS A 287 -14.52 11.13 -11.90
CA LYS A 287 -13.36 12.03 -11.89
C LYS A 287 -12.12 11.33 -12.45
N VAL A 288 -11.65 11.81 -13.59
CA VAL A 288 -10.46 11.29 -14.27
C VAL A 288 -9.39 12.38 -14.32
N MET A 289 -8.19 12.08 -13.84
CA MET A 289 -6.98 12.85 -14.08
C MET A 289 -6.30 12.31 -15.33
N SER A 290 -6.03 13.16 -16.32
CA SER A 290 -5.40 12.74 -17.58
C SER A 290 -4.01 13.36 -17.72
N ILE A 291 -3.03 12.54 -18.09
CA ILE A 291 -1.64 12.96 -18.32
C ILE A 291 -1.21 12.44 -19.70
N SER A 292 -0.60 13.29 -20.51
CA SER A 292 0.06 12.88 -21.76
C SER A 292 1.52 12.61 -21.47
N LEU A 293 2.05 11.48 -21.96
CA LEU A 293 3.46 11.12 -21.81
C LEU A 293 4.09 10.85 -23.16
N ASN A 294 5.32 11.32 -23.32
CA ASN A 294 6.14 10.87 -24.42
C ASN A 294 6.98 9.67 -23.97
N ALA A 295 6.68 8.49 -24.51
CA ALA A 295 7.39 7.28 -24.14
C ALA A 295 8.87 7.25 -24.53
N THR A 296 9.30 8.16 -25.42
CA THR A 296 10.72 8.28 -25.77
C THR A 296 11.54 8.97 -24.67
N ILE A 297 10.88 9.62 -23.70
CA ILE A 297 11.53 10.35 -22.61
C ILE A 297 11.36 9.54 -21.32
N GLU A 298 12.37 8.72 -21.00
CA GLU A 298 12.26 7.78 -19.88
C GLU A 298 12.06 8.48 -18.52
N ASP A 299 12.60 9.67 -18.33
CA ASP A 299 12.44 10.43 -17.09
C ASP A 299 10.97 10.85 -16.88
N GLU A 300 10.25 11.21 -17.96
CA GLU A 300 8.79 11.46 -17.90
C GLU A 300 8.05 10.19 -17.48
N MET A 301 8.46 9.05 -18.03
CA MET A 301 7.85 7.76 -17.74
C MET A 301 8.10 7.30 -16.29
N LYS A 302 9.29 7.55 -15.73
CA LYS A 302 9.59 7.33 -14.30
C LYS A 302 8.79 8.27 -13.40
N LEU A 303 8.68 9.55 -13.77
CA LEU A 303 7.85 10.51 -13.06
C LEU A 303 6.37 10.13 -13.09
N ALA A 304 5.90 9.55 -14.20
CA ALA A 304 4.54 9.03 -14.30
C ALA A 304 4.26 7.91 -13.31
N ILE A 305 5.20 6.97 -13.12
CA ILE A 305 5.09 5.92 -12.10
C ILE A 305 4.93 6.55 -10.72
N ARG A 306 5.79 7.52 -10.39
CA ARG A 306 5.72 8.25 -9.12
C ARG A 306 4.38 8.95 -8.94
N ASN A 307 3.88 9.63 -9.97
CA ASN A 307 2.58 10.29 -9.93
C ASN A 307 1.43 9.29 -9.78
N ALA A 308 1.51 8.11 -10.41
CA ALA A 308 0.53 7.05 -10.26
C ALA A 308 0.48 6.50 -8.83
N GLN A 309 1.64 6.37 -8.18
CA GLN A 309 1.72 5.98 -6.77
C GLN A 309 1.14 7.04 -5.86
N LEU A 310 1.55 8.30 -6.03
CA LEU A 310 1.06 9.42 -5.23
C LEU A 310 -0.44 9.65 -5.44
N HIS A 311 -0.94 9.46 -6.65
CA HIS A 311 -2.37 9.58 -6.96
C HIS A 311 -3.22 8.67 -6.08
N GLN A 312 -2.81 7.40 -5.85
CA GLN A 312 -3.54 6.50 -4.96
C GLN A 312 -3.66 7.03 -3.53
N LEU A 313 -2.75 7.90 -3.10
CA LEU A 313 -2.70 8.43 -1.75
C LEU A 313 -3.41 9.77 -1.62
N LEU A 314 -3.22 10.62 -2.62
CA LEU A 314 -3.64 12.01 -2.57
C LEU A 314 -5.04 12.18 -3.16
N LEU A 315 -5.39 11.34 -4.14
CA LEU A 315 -6.65 11.42 -4.89
C LEU A 315 -7.27 10.01 -5.10
N PRO A 316 -7.51 9.22 -4.04
CA PRO A 316 -7.98 7.82 -4.16
C PRO A 316 -9.36 7.65 -4.81
N ARG A 317 -10.09 8.75 -5.01
CA ARG A 317 -11.41 8.81 -5.64
C ARG A 317 -11.38 9.25 -7.10
N TRP A 318 -10.21 9.53 -7.62
CA TRP A 318 -10.01 9.86 -9.03
C TRP A 318 -9.46 8.61 -9.71
N SER A 319 -9.75 8.43 -11.00
CA SER A 319 -8.95 7.55 -11.84
C SER A 319 -7.81 8.34 -12.46
N LEU A 320 -6.69 7.69 -12.71
CA LEU A 320 -5.55 8.27 -13.40
C LEU A 320 -5.43 7.62 -14.76
N ARG A 321 -5.39 8.44 -15.81
CA ARG A 321 -5.29 8.00 -17.19
C ARG A 321 -4.06 8.60 -17.85
N PHE A 322 -3.25 7.76 -18.48
CA PHE A 322 -2.09 8.15 -19.25
C PHE A 322 -2.35 7.95 -20.74
N TYR A 323 -2.16 9.00 -21.54
CA TYR A 323 -2.10 8.90 -22.99
C TYR A 323 -0.64 8.84 -23.39
N VAL A 324 -0.20 7.70 -23.90
CA VAL A 324 1.21 7.50 -24.17
C VAL A 324 1.44 7.41 -25.68
N SER A 325 2.30 8.29 -26.19
CA SER A 325 2.73 8.28 -27.58
C SER A 325 4.06 7.53 -27.70
N TRP A 326 4.09 6.49 -28.53
CA TRP A 326 5.29 5.73 -28.86
C TRP A 326 5.62 5.98 -30.33
N ILE A 327 6.85 6.44 -30.62
CA ILE A 327 7.35 6.46 -32.00
C ILE A 327 7.88 5.06 -32.35
N ASN A 328 8.49 4.37 -31.39
CA ASN A 328 8.90 2.97 -31.46
C ASN A 328 8.68 2.34 -30.07
N GLU A 329 8.07 1.15 -30.01
CA GLU A 329 7.88 0.43 -28.75
C GLU A 329 9.23 -0.11 -28.26
N THR A 330 9.73 0.42 -27.15
CA THR A 330 10.93 -0.11 -26.47
C THR A 330 10.52 -1.09 -25.36
N SER A 331 11.42 -2.00 -24.98
CA SER A 331 11.19 -2.93 -23.87
C SER A 331 10.92 -2.19 -22.54
N THR A 332 11.62 -1.07 -22.32
CA THR A 332 11.44 -0.17 -21.16
C THR A 332 10.06 0.47 -21.17
N ALA A 333 9.62 1.01 -22.30
CA ALA A 333 8.28 1.57 -22.50
C ALA A 333 7.17 0.58 -22.12
N SER A 334 7.30 -0.67 -22.57
CA SER A 334 6.35 -1.76 -22.26
C SER A 334 6.35 -2.12 -20.77
N ARG A 335 7.52 -2.14 -20.12
CA ARG A 335 7.65 -2.42 -18.68
C ARG A 335 7.02 -1.30 -17.85
N ILE A 336 7.25 -0.04 -18.20
CA ILE A 336 6.65 1.10 -17.50
C ILE A 336 5.14 1.13 -17.68
N THR A 337 4.61 0.82 -18.87
CA THR A 337 3.16 0.71 -19.10
C THR A 337 2.52 -0.31 -18.17
N ARG A 338 3.05 -1.54 -18.16
CA ARG A 338 2.57 -2.59 -17.26
C ARG A 338 2.69 -2.16 -15.80
N LYS A 339 3.72 -1.38 -15.46
CA LYS A 339 3.89 -0.84 -14.11
C LYS A 339 2.79 0.16 -13.76
N LEU A 340 2.47 1.10 -14.64
CA LEU A 340 1.38 2.06 -14.46
C LEU A 340 0.02 1.35 -14.32
N GLU A 341 -0.24 0.35 -15.15
CA GLU A 341 -1.46 -0.48 -15.07
C GLU A 341 -1.52 -1.27 -13.74
N SER A 342 -0.39 -1.81 -13.27
CA SER A 342 -0.31 -2.48 -11.96
C SER A 342 -0.63 -1.53 -10.79
N LEU A 343 -0.40 -0.23 -11.00
CA LEU A 343 -0.76 0.85 -10.08
C LEU A 343 -2.20 1.34 -10.30
N GLY A 344 -3.01 0.63 -11.08
CA GLY A 344 -4.41 0.97 -11.33
C GLY A 344 -4.63 2.21 -12.19
N ALA A 345 -3.59 2.68 -12.89
CA ALA A 345 -3.76 3.71 -13.91
C ALA A 345 -4.28 3.10 -15.22
N GLU A 346 -5.12 3.84 -15.93
CA GLU A 346 -5.57 3.50 -17.28
C GLU A 346 -4.51 3.99 -18.27
N VAL A 347 -3.89 3.08 -19.04
CA VAL A 347 -2.92 3.49 -20.07
C VAL A 347 -3.55 3.33 -21.44
N ILE A 348 -3.70 4.44 -22.16
CA ILE A 348 -4.20 4.48 -23.52
C ILE A 348 -3.01 4.74 -24.45
N GLN A 349 -2.67 3.73 -25.24
CA GLN A 349 -1.70 3.91 -26.32
C GLN A 349 -2.34 4.78 -27.39
N SER A 350 -1.75 5.94 -27.65
CA SER A 350 -2.22 6.79 -28.73
C SER A 350 -1.13 6.95 -29.77
N PHE A 351 -1.43 6.43 -30.96
CA PHE A 351 -0.59 6.60 -32.13
C PHE A 351 -0.73 8.00 -32.74
N MET A 352 -1.72 8.80 -32.31
CA MET A 352 -2.01 10.14 -32.79
C MET A 352 -3.12 10.77 -31.92
N VAL A 353 -2.80 11.42 -30.78
CA VAL A 353 -3.78 12.27 -30.08
C VAL A 353 -3.85 13.61 -30.81
N LEU A 354 -4.54 13.64 -31.95
CA LEU A 354 -5.10 14.91 -32.44
C LEU A 354 -6.59 14.83 -32.78
N ASN A 355 -7.20 13.63 -32.81
CA ASN A 355 -8.57 13.46 -33.34
C ASN A 355 -9.51 12.59 -32.48
N ASP A 356 -9.34 12.48 -31.15
CA ASP A 356 -10.43 11.94 -30.32
C ASP A 356 -11.49 13.04 -30.08
N PRO A 357 -12.69 12.96 -30.67
CA PRO A 357 -13.71 14.01 -30.56
C PRO A 357 -14.29 14.14 -29.14
N LYS A 358 -14.00 13.19 -28.23
CA LYS A 358 -14.46 13.24 -26.82
C LYS A 358 -13.46 13.93 -25.89
N VAL A 359 -12.26 14.23 -26.37
CA VAL A 359 -11.20 14.86 -25.59
C VAL A 359 -11.03 16.29 -26.09
N GLU A 360 -11.47 17.27 -25.31
CA GLU A 360 -11.17 18.67 -25.61
C GLU A 360 -9.69 18.93 -25.33
N VAL A 361 -8.86 18.79 -26.37
CA VAL A 361 -7.41 18.99 -26.28
C VAL A 361 -7.10 20.48 -26.35
N ALA A 362 -6.74 21.08 -25.23
CA ALA A 362 -6.08 22.39 -25.20
C ALA A 362 -4.56 22.17 -25.25
N ALA A 363 -3.97 22.20 -26.44
CA ALA A 363 -2.52 22.16 -26.58
C ALA A 363 -1.92 23.52 -26.18
N ILE A 364 -1.11 23.52 -25.12
CA ILE A 364 -0.23 24.66 -24.79
C ILE A 364 1.19 24.20 -25.07
N HIS A 365 1.79 24.73 -26.13
CA HIS A 365 3.21 24.57 -26.38
C HIS A 365 3.99 25.40 -25.34
N SER A 366 4.93 24.77 -24.64
CA SER A 366 5.94 25.47 -23.84
C SER A 366 7.33 25.05 -24.31
N SER A 367 8.15 26.02 -24.69
CA SER A 367 9.55 25.84 -25.07
C SER A 367 10.49 25.64 -23.87
N SER A 368 9.98 25.38 -22.66
CA SER A 368 10.81 25.08 -21.50
C SER A 368 9.98 24.51 -20.34
N GLN A 369 10.17 23.21 -20.07
CA GLN A 369 9.95 22.50 -18.80
C GLN A 369 8.75 22.95 -17.92
N LEU A 370 7.53 22.66 -18.36
CA LEU A 370 6.34 22.70 -17.51
C LEU A 370 5.45 21.49 -17.83
N LEU A 371 5.17 20.66 -16.82
CA LEU A 371 4.20 19.57 -16.91
C LEU A 371 2.78 20.16 -16.80
N SER A 372 1.97 20.05 -17.85
CA SER A 372 0.58 20.49 -17.82
C SER A 372 -0.33 19.38 -17.29
N VAL A 373 -1.09 19.67 -16.23
CA VAL A 373 -2.11 18.76 -15.70
C VAL A 373 -3.47 19.17 -16.26
N HIS A 374 -4.06 18.31 -17.08
CA HIS A 374 -5.40 18.50 -17.62
C HIS A 374 -6.44 17.80 -16.75
N ILE A 375 -7.40 18.58 -16.24
CA ILE A 375 -8.59 18.05 -15.56
C ILE A 375 -9.74 18.15 -16.56
N SER A 376 -10.05 17.04 -17.24
CA SER A 376 -11.24 16.94 -18.07
C SER A 376 -12.43 16.48 -17.21
N ARG A 377 -13.60 17.07 -17.44
CA ARG A 377 -14.88 16.49 -16.99
C ARG A 377 -15.45 15.71 -18.16
N ASP A 378 -15.91 14.49 -17.92
CA ASP A 378 -16.70 13.76 -18.92
C ASP A 378 -17.85 14.64 -19.41
N LEU A 379 -17.83 14.90 -20.72
CA LEU A 379 -18.79 15.75 -21.42
C LEU A 379 -20.04 14.94 -21.73
N ASP A 380 -20.96 14.90 -20.78
CA ASP A 380 -22.39 14.67 -21.06
C ASP A 380 -23.25 15.89 -20.70
N VAL A 381 -22.65 17.05 -20.34
CA VAL A 381 -23.43 18.26 -19.99
C VAL A 381 -22.83 19.55 -20.56
N LEU A 382 -23.47 19.99 -21.65
CA LEU A 382 -23.66 21.36 -22.17
C LEU A 382 -22.51 22.12 -22.87
N SER A 383 -22.86 22.47 -24.11
CA SER A 383 -22.28 23.43 -25.05
C SER A 383 -21.87 24.79 -24.47
N ARG A 384 -20.57 25.06 -24.33
CA ARG A 384 -19.97 26.42 -24.44
C ARG A 384 -18.52 26.34 -24.92
N LYS A 385 -18.13 27.27 -25.79
CA LYS A 385 -16.76 27.41 -26.34
C LYS A 385 -15.72 27.67 -25.23
N PRO A 386 -14.50 27.10 -25.34
CA PRO A 386 -13.41 27.36 -24.41
C PRO A 386 -12.90 28.81 -24.53
N GLN A 387 -12.44 29.38 -23.40
CA GLN A 387 -11.78 30.69 -23.36
C GLN A 387 -10.28 30.50 -23.11
N THR A 388 -9.45 31.01 -24.03
CA THR A 388 -7.99 31.10 -23.90
C THR A 388 -7.62 32.34 -23.08
N ILE A 389 -6.71 32.21 -22.12
CA ILE A 389 -6.13 33.34 -21.38
C ILE A 389 -4.60 33.25 -21.48
N ASN A 390 -3.97 34.26 -22.05
CA ASN A 390 -2.51 34.38 -22.13
C ASN A 390 -2.00 35.27 -20.99
N CYS A 391 -0.99 34.82 -20.27
CA CYS A 391 -0.28 35.60 -19.26
C CYS A 391 1.21 35.66 -19.62
N TYR A 392 1.76 36.87 -19.74
CA TYR A 392 3.20 37.12 -19.87
C TYR A 392 3.77 37.59 -18.54
N GLY A 393 4.86 36.97 -18.10
CA GLY A 393 5.62 37.40 -16.93
C GLY A 393 7.03 36.81 -16.94
N ASN A 394 8.03 37.67 -17.03
CA ASN A 394 9.43 37.30 -16.83
C ASN A 394 9.66 37.16 -15.32
N HIS A 395 9.81 35.95 -14.81
CA HIS A 395 10.67 35.54 -13.68
C HIS A 395 10.38 34.05 -13.34
N LEU A 396 11.44 33.26 -13.23
CA LEU A 396 11.42 31.80 -13.03
C LEU A 396 10.90 31.42 -11.64
N THR A 397 9.64 31.01 -11.58
CA THR A 397 9.03 30.17 -10.52
C THR A 397 7.94 29.30 -11.15
N PRO A 398 7.75 28.03 -10.75
CA PRO A 398 6.70 27.19 -11.32
C PRO A 398 5.34 27.63 -10.74
N ASN A 399 4.56 28.36 -11.53
CA ASN A 399 3.19 28.74 -11.20
C ASN A 399 2.21 27.67 -11.72
N PHE A 400 1.40 27.10 -10.84
CA PHE A 400 0.26 26.24 -11.20
C PHE A 400 -1.02 27.07 -11.29
N VAL A 401 -1.83 26.85 -12.33
CA VAL A 401 -3.11 27.54 -12.54
C VAL A 401 -4.27 26.63 -12.16
N ILE A 402 -5.10 27.06 -11.20
CA ILE A 402 -6.40 26.45 -10.88
C ILE A 402 -7.51 27.38 -11.39
N HIS A 403 -8.35 26.90 -12.33
CA HIS A 403 -9.48 27.68 -12.82
C HIS A 403 -10.61 27.77 -11.79
N LYS A 404 -10.87 28.97 -11.28
CA LYS A 404 -12.02 29.31 -10.44
C LYS A 404 -13.15 29.88 -11.30
N LYS A 405 -14.06 29.04 -11.82
CA LYS A 405 -15.34 29.48 -12.40
C LYS A 405 -16.49 28.57 -11.97
N GLY A 406 -17.11 28.95 -10.87
CA GLY A 406 -18.31 28.33 -10.33
C GLY A 406 -18.82 29.07 -9.09
N LEU A 407 -18.80 30.41 -9.09
CA LEU A 407 -19.25 31.21 -7.94
C LEU A 407 -19.67 32.64 -8.33
N ARG A 408 -20.21 32.83 -9.54
CA ARG A 408 -20.86 34.10 -9.93
C ARG A 408 -22.38 34.00 -10.15
N SER A 409 -22.99 32.83 -10.05
CA SER A 409 -24.46 32.69 -10.09
C SER A 409 -25.11 32.44 -8.72
N LEU A 410 -24.34 32.48 -7.63
CA LEU A 410 -24.86 32.28 -6.26
C LEU A 410 -24.51 33.43 -5.30
N VAL A 411 -24.18 34.61 -5.85
CA VAL A 411 -23.98 35.84 -5.05
C VAL A 411 -25.10 36.82 -5.35
N ARG A 412 -26.31 36.42 -4.94
CA ARG A 412 -27.42 37.32 -4.57
C ARG A 412 -28.44 36.50 -3.77
N SER A 413 -28.02 36.06 -2.60
CA SER A 413 -28.78 36.12 -1.36
C SER A 413 -28.24 35.10 -0.34
N ARG A 414 -28.18 35.56 0.91
CA ARG A 414 -27.97 34.82 2.17
C ARG A 414 -26.55 34.70 2.71
N GLN A 415 -26.56 34.59 4.04
CA GLN A 415 -25.66 35.11 5.07
C GLN A 415 -24.33 34.36 5.26
N PRO A 416 -23.37 34.94 6.02
CA PRO A 416 -22.07 34.33 6.28
C PRO A 416 -22.21 33.16 7.26
N GLY A 417 -21.88 31.97 6.78
CA GLY A 417 -21.71 30.75 7.56
C GLY A 417 -20.65 29.90 6.88
N GLU A 418 -19.74 29.35 7.68
CA GLU A 418 -18.50 28.63 7.33
C GLU A 418 -18.50 27.92 5.96
N MET A 419 -17.63 28.37 5.07
CA MET A 419 -17.17 27.56 3.94
C MET A 419 -16.00 26.70 4.39
N ASP A 420 -16.12 25.38 4.27
CA ASP A 420 -15.02 24.44 4.49
C ASP A 420 -14.02 24.51 3.33
N TYR A 421 -12.94 25.28 3.52
CA TYR A 421 -11.86 25.46 2.55
C TYR A 421 -10.88 24.27 2.47
N ARG A 422 -11.06 23.21 3.30
CA ARG A 422 -10.13 22.07 3.37
C ARG A 422 -9.86 21.37 2.03
N PRO A 423 -10.84 21.16 1.12
CA PRO A 423 -10.56 20.46 -0.14
C PRO A 423 -9.67 21.26 -1.11
N VAL A 424 -9.78 22.58 -1.11
CA VAL A 424 -8.99 23.47 -1.97
C VAL A 424 -7.58 23.65 -1.41
N GLN A 425 -7.46 23.75 -0.08
CA GLN A 425 -6.17 23.77 0.62
C GLN A 425 -5.41 22.45 0.42
N GLN A 426 -6.09 21.31 0.56
CA GLN A 426 -5.50 19.98 0.32
C GLN A 426 -5.00 19.82 -1.12
N LEU A 427 -5.73 20.33 -2.11
CA LEU A 427 -5.30 20.29 -3.51
C LEU A 427 -4.08 21.19 -3.75
N ALA A 428 -4.05 22.39 -3.14
CA ALA A 428 -2.92 23.31 -3.24
C ALA A 428 -1.66 22.76 -2.56
N ASP A 429 -1.80 22.10 -1.40
CA ASP A 429 -0.68 21.45 -0.68
C ASP A 429 -0.13 20.24 -1.45
N VAL A 430 -1.01 19.48 -2.12
CA VAL A 430 -0.62 18.37 -3.02
C VAL A 430 0.14 18.88 -4.23
N VAL A 431 -0.36 19.94 -4.87
CA VAL A 431 0.29 20.59 -6.02
C VAL A 431 1.63 21.21 -5.62
N TRP A 432 1.72 21.81 -4.43
CA TRP A 432 2.96 22.34 -3.88
C TRP A 432 3.98 21.24 -3.57
N LEU A 433 3.58 20.10 -3.00
CA LEU A 433 4.45 18.93 -2.78
C LEU A 433 4.91 18.27 -4.09
N MET A 434 4.07 18.26 -5.12
CA MET A 434 4.44 17.82 -6.47
C MET A 434 5.40 18.81 -7.15
N GLY A 435 5.26 20.11 -6.90
CA GLY A 435 6.09 21.17 -7.47
C GLY A 435 7.45 21.38 -6.80
N GLN A 436 7.56 21.26 -5.47
CA GLN A 436 8.82 21.50 -4.72
C GLN A 436 9.94 20.50 -5.06
N ASN A 437 9.60 19.29 -5.50
CA ASN A 437 10.57 18.28 -5.95
C ASN A 437 11.18 18.59 -7.32
N ILE A 438 10.66 19.58 -8.06
CA ILE A 438 11.20 20.04 -9.35
C ILE A 438 12.37 21.02 -9.12
N SER A 439 12.35 21.81 -8.05
CA SER A 439 13.43 22.77 -7.74
C SER A 439 14.70 22.14 -7.17
N SER A 440 14.68 20.89 -6.71
CA SER A 440 15.88 20.15 -6.28
C SER A 440 16.56 19.36 -7.40
N LEU A 441 16.06 19.48 -8.63
CA LEU A 441 16.55 18.81 -9.84
C LEU A 441 17.10 19.81 -10.89
N CYS A 442 17.25 21.09 -10.52
CA CYS A 442 17.94 22.11 -11.33
C CYS A 442 19.23 22.56 -10.66
#